data_AF-A0A254UTV5-F1
#
_entry.id   AF-A0A254UTV5-F1
#
_cell.length_a   1.000
_cell.length_b   1.000
_cell.length_c   1.000
_cell.angle_alpha   90.00
_cell.angle_beta   90.00
_cell.angle_gamma   90.00
#
_symmetry.space_group_name_H-M   'P 1'
#
loop_
_entity.id
_entity.type
_entity.pdbx_description
1 polymer ?
#
loop_
_entity_poly.entity_id
_entity_poly.type
_entity_poly.pdbx_seq_one_letter_code
_entity_poly.pdbx_strand_id
1 'polypeptide(L)'
;MPPRSSQWLMTAAFVIVCSSSAVAQEAYLQQIGSHNGAANVAFGAKHMQSVFQAGQRNVGAQISSGSRNSSALIQAGVQNSALTVNQGSLNAALAVQVGGLNSSFIGINGHRNTVGLYQQGVWNQSSVTVTGNDTDVSVSQFGVGKRLALNVSDQMVRSSSSPTTNSRSPTGRFKVGVIQGRSSAPASYSIARAPDGSIVINP
;
A
#
# COMPACT_ATOMS: atom_id res chain seq x y z
N MET A 1 -16.72 34.50 -35.10
CA MET A 1 -16.49 33.05 -35.21
C MET A 1 -16.05 32.54 -33.84
N PRO A 2 -16.81 31.67 -33.15
CA PRO A 2 -16.45 31.28 -31.80
C PRO A 2 -15.26 30.28 -31.83
N PRO A 3 -14.33 30.36 -30.87
CA PRO A 3 -13.21 29.44 -30.76
C PRO A 3 -13.49 28.29 -29.77
N ARG A 4 -12.57 27.29 -29.79
CA ARG A 4 -12.28 26.23 -28.80
C ARG A 4 -12.83 24.83 -29.12
N SER A 5 -12.02 24.10 -29.90
CA SER A 5 -11.97 22.64 -29.89
C SER A 5 -11.54 22.13 -28.51
N SER A 6 -12.50 21.99 -27.61
CA SER A 6 -12.34 21.32 -26.31
C SER A 6 -12.39 19.81 -26.57
N GLN A 7 -11.23 19.23 -26.93
CA GLN A 7 -11.12 17.84 -27.33
C GLN A 7 -10.69 16.94 -26.16
N TRP A 8 -11.65 16.09 -25.75
CA TRP A 8 -11.50 14.75 -25.17
C TRP A 8 -11.11 14.62 -23.68
N LEU A 9 -12.09 14.77 -22.80
CA LEU A 9 -12.20 13.92 -21.60
C LEU A 9 -12.68 12.53 -22.03
N MET A 10 -11.75 11.63 -22.34
CA MET A 10 -12.05 10.19 -22.41
C MET A 10 -11.50 9.51 -21.16
N THR A 11 -12.28 9.54 -20.09
CA THR A 11 -12.05 8.71 -18.91
C THR A 11 -12.60 7.32 -19.22
N ALA A 12 -11.73 6.37 -19.58
CA ALA A 12 -12.08 4.96 -19.63
C ALA A 12 -11.71 4.31 -18.28
N ALA A 13 -12.61 4.40 -17.31
CA ALA A 13 -12.47 3.67 -16.06
C ALA A 13 -13.04 2.25 -16.25
N PHE A 14 -12.18 1.24 -16.27
CA PHE A 14 -12.60 -0.16 -16.35
C PHE A 14 -12.73 -0.72 -14.93
N VAL A 15 -13.96 -0.92 -14.46
CA VAL A 15 -14.25 -1.54 -13.16
C VAL A 15 -14.71 -2.98 -13.42
N ILE A 16 -13.87 -3.97 -13.08
CA ILE A 16 -14.27 -5.39 -13.12
C ILE A 16 -14.71 -5.77 -11.71
N VAL A 17 -16.03 -5.85 -11.49
CA VAL A 17 -16.60 -6.45 -10.27
C VAL A 17 -16.79 -7.95 -10.51
N CYS A 18 -15.94 -8.79 -9.91
CA CYS A 18 -16.15 -10.23 -9.91
C CYS A 18 -17.00 -10.62 -8.70
N SER A 19 -18.28 -10.91 -8.96
CA SER A 19 -19.29 -11.24 -7.97
C SER A 19 -19.07 -12.61 -7.33
N SER A 20 -18.85 -12.64 -6.01
CA SER A 20 -19.39 -13.70 -5.15
C SER A 20 -19.95 -13.09 -3.87
N SER A 21 -21.28 -13.04 -3.79
CA SER A 21 -22.09 -12.72 -2.60
C SER A 21 -21.94 -11.32 -1.99
N ALA A 22 -22.87 -10.42 -2.35
CA ALA A 22 -22.95 -9.04 -1.89
C ALA A 22 -22.93 -8.86 -0.35
N VAL A 23 -21.91 -8.16 0.18
CA VAL A 23 -22.08 -7.18 1.27
C VAL A 23 -21.06 -6.03 1.08
N ALA A 24 -21.51 -4.90 0.55
CA ALA A 24 -20.83 -3.59 0.43
C ALA A 24 -19.37 -3.59 -0.08
N GLN A 25 -19.13 -3.62 -1.38
CA GLN A 25 -17.83 -3.23 -1.94
C GLN A 25 -17.92 -1.78 -2.43
N GLU A 26 -17.07 -0.89 -1.93
CA GLU A 26 -16.95 0.48 -2.45
C GLU A 26 -15.64 0.61 -3.22
N ALA A 27 -15.73 0.87 -4.52
CA ALA A 27 -14.58 1.10 -5.38
C ALA A 27 -14.73 2.46 -6.09
N TYR A 28 -13.77 3.36 -5.89
CA TYR A 28 -13.74 4.67 -6.52
C TYR A 28 -12.50 4.80 -7.42
N LEU A 29 -12.69 5.26 -8.66
CA LEU A 29 -11.62 5.57 -9.60
C LEU A 29 -11.82 7.00 -10.10
N GLN A 30 -10.85 7.87 -9.85
CA GLN A 30 -10.84 9.24 -10.38
C GLN A 30 -9.52 9.53 -11.08
N GLN A 31 -9.63 10.06 -12.29
CA GLN A 31 -8.49 10.37 -13.14
C GLN A 31 -8.64 11.76 -13.73
N ILE A 32 -7.60 12.58 -13.60
CA ILE A 32 -7.48 13.93 -14.16
C ILE A 32 -6.23 13.96 -15.05
N GLY A 33 -6.38 14.35 -16.31
CA GLY A 33 -5.29 14.38 -17.30
C GLY A 33 -5.45 13.30 -18.38
N SER A 34 -4.34 12.79 -18.94
CA SER A 34 -4.38 11.93 -20.13
C SER A 34 -3.61 10.61 -19.95
N HIS A 35 -4.11 9.53 -20.57
CA HIS A 35 -3.47 8.20 -20.58
C HIS A 35 -3.23 7.58 -19.20
N ASN A 36 -3.99 7.95 -18.18
CA ASN A 36 -3.92 7.30 -16.87
C ASN A 36 -4.67 5.96 -16.92
N GLY A 37 -4.16 4.94 -16.21
CA GLY A 37 -4.78 3.63 -16.08
C GLY A 37 -5.01 3.28 -14.61
N ALA A 38 -6.22 2.84 -14.26
CA ALA A 38 -6.53 2.42 -12.91
C ALA A 38 -7.39 1.15 -12.90
N ALA A 39 -7.15 0.26 -11.93
CA ALA A 39 -7.93 -0.95 -11.74
C ALA A 39 -8.12 -1.28 -10.26
N ASN A 40 -9.36 -1.56 -9.86
CA ASN A 40 -9.69 -2.08 -8.53
C ASN A 40 -10.32 -3.46 -8.69
N VAL A 41 -9.76 -4.44 -7.98
CA VAL A 41 -10.23 -5.82 -7.96
C VAL A 41 -10.41 -6.22 -6.49
N ALA A 42 -11.55 -6.82 -6.17
CA ALA A 42 -11.86 -7.28 -4.83
C ALA A 42 -12.49 -8.67 -4.84
N PHE A 43 -12.12 -9.49 -3.86
CA PHE A 43 -12.67 -10.82 -3.61
C PHE A 43 -13.11 -10.93 -2.15
N GLY A 44 -14.39 -11.18 -1.91
CA GLY A 44 -14.97 -11.19 -0.56
C GLY A 44 -15.86 -9.97 -0.31
N ALA A 45 -15.89 -9.48 0.93
CA ALA A 45 -16.92 -8.51 1.35
C ALA A 45 -16.34 -7.29 2.09
N LYS A 46 -17.04 -6.15 2.00
CA LYS A 46 -16.77 -4.94 2.78
C LYS A 46 -15.45 -4.25 2.49
N HIS A 47 -14.84 -4.43 1.30
CA HIS A 47 -13.63 -3.67 0.99
C HIS A 47 -13.97 -2.24 0.52
N MET A 48 -13.05 -1.33 0.82
CA MET A 48 -13.08 0.04 0.34
C MET A 48 -11.80 0.27 -0.45
N GLN A 49 -11.90 0.58 -1.74
CA GLN A 49 -10.77 0.79 -2.62
C GLN A 49 -10.93 2.12 -3.35
N SER A 50 -9.90 2.96 -3.35
CA SER A 50 -9.92 4.24 -4.05
C SER A 50 -8.62 4.50 -4.79
N VAL A 51 -8.72 4.84 -6.07
CA VAL A 51 -7.59 5.34 -6.87
C VAL A 51 -7.89 6.76 -7.32
N PHE A 52 -6.97 7.66 -7.03
CA PHE A 52 -6.95 9.03 -7.54
C PHE A 52 -5.66 9.26 -8.32
N GLN A 53 -5.78 9.69 -9.58
CA GLN A 53 -4.64 9.97 -10.44
C GLN A 53 -4.78 11.35 -11.08
N ALA A 54 -3.75 12.18 -10.96
CA ALA A 54 -3.66 13.48 -11.59
C ALA A 54 -2.38 13.58 -12.44
N GLY A 55 -2.49 13.95 -13.71
CA GLY A 55 -1.37 14.11 -14.63
C GLY A 55 -1.42 13.14 -15.81
N GLN A 56 -0.26 12.64 -16.24
CA GLN A 56 -0.16 11.85 -17.46
C GLN A 56 0.48 10.48 -17.24
N ARG A 57 -0.09 9.45 -17.88
CA ARG A 57 0.48 8.08 -17.91
C ARG A 57 0.71 7.45 -16.53
N ASN A 58 -0.06 7.84 -15.52
CA ASN A 58 -0.01 7.18 -14.22
C ASN A 58 -0.76 5.84 -14.28
N VAL A 59 -0.22 4.80 -13.64
CA VAL A 59 -0.81 3.47 -13.59
C VAL A 59 -1.00 3.06 -12.13
N GLY A 60 -2.20 2.65 -11.77
CA GLY A 60 -2.56 2.29 -10.40
C GLY A 60 -3.41 1.02 -10.38
N ALA A 61 -3.08 0.07 -9.52
CA ALA A 61 -3.89 -1.13 -9.34
C ALA A 61 -4.04 -1.48 -7.86
N GLN A 62 -5.23 -1.92 -7.48
CA GLN A 62 -5.55 -2.37 -6.14
C GLN A 62 -6.25 -3.72 -6.21
N ILE A 63 -5.72 -4.69 -5.46
CA ILE A 63 -6.28 -6.02 -5.32
C ILE A 63 -6.54 -6.24 -3.83
N SER A 64 -7.75 -6.62 -3.48
CA SER A 64 -8.11 -6.93 -2.10
C SER A 64 -8.82 -8.27 -2.01
N SER A 65 -8.48 -9.09 -1.03
CA SER A 65 -9.08 -10.39 -0.80
C SER A 65 -9.35 -10.61 0.69
N GLY A 66 -10.52 -11.15 1.03
CA GLY A 66 -10.93 -11.47 2.41
C GLY A 66 -12.10 -10.61 2.89
N SER A 67 -11.92 -9.82 3.95
CA SER A 67 -13.01 -8.97 4.44
C SER A 67 -12.57 -7.62 5.04
N ARG A 68 -13.34 -6.56 4.80
CA ARG A 68 -13.13 -5.23 5.44
C ARG A 68 -11.73 -4.63 5.24
N ASN A 69 -11.12 -4.83 4.06
CA ASN A 69 -9.84 -4.19 3.75
C ASN A 69 -10.07 -2.81 3.13
N SER A 70 -9.23 -1.83 3.50
CA SER A 70 -9.25 -0.48 2.94
C SER A 70 -7.95 -0.23 2.16
N SER A 71 -8.05 0.28 0.94
CA SER A 71 -6.89 0.56 0.10
C SER A 71 -7.08 1.90 -0.59
N ALA A 72 -6.09 2.78 -0.52
CA ALA A 72 -6.08 4.05 -1.23
C ALA A 72 -4.77 4.23 -2.01
N LEU A 73 -4.89 4.73 -3.24
CA LEU A 73 -3.77 5.00 -4.13
C LEU A 73 -3.94 6.40 -4.70
N ILE A 74 -2.96 7.26 -4.47
CA ILE A 74 -2.96 8.65 -4.92
C ILE A 74 -1.67 8.90 -5.71
N GLN A 75 -1.81 9.26 -6.99
CA GLN A 75 -0.68 9.57 -7.86
C GLN A 75 -0.85 10.96 -8.47
N ALA A 76 0.17 11.79 -8.36
CA ALA A 76 0.22 13.11 -8.97
C ALA A 76 1.51 13.30 -9.76
N GLY A 77 1.39 13.56 -11.06
CA GLY A 77 2.49 13.86 -11.98
C GLY A 77 2.53 12.93 -13.19
N VAL A 78 3.74 12.47 -13.58
CA VAL A 78 3.95 11.79 -14.87
C VAL A 78 4.56 10.40 -14.69
N GLN A 79 3.92 9.38 -15.27
CA GLN A 79 4.47 8.03 -15.34
C GLN A 79 4.77 7.41 -13.96
N ASN A 80 3.93 7.67 -12.96
CA ASN A 80 4.00 6.96 -11.68
C ASN A 80 3.27 5.61 -11.78
N SER A 81 3.77 4.59 -11.10
CA SER A 81 3.19 3.24 -11.05
C SER A 81 3.02 2.77 -9.61
N ALA A 82 1.84 2.24 -9.27
CA ALA A 82 1.58 1.71 -7.94
C ALA A 82 0.68 0.48 -7.98
N LEU A 83 1.03 -0.53 -7.18
CA LEU A 83 0.23 -1.73 -6.95
C LEU A 83 0.07 -1.96 -5.45
N THR A 84 -1.18 -2.17 -5.02
CA THR A 84 -1.51 -2.57 -3.66
C THR A 84 -2.22 -3.92 -3.66
N VAL A 85 -1.73 -4.86 -2.87
CA VAL A 85 -2.35 -6.19 -2.68
C VAL A 85 -2.60 -6.41 -1.19
N ASN A 86 -3.88 -6.52 -0.82
CA ASN A 86 -4.31 -6.69 0.56
C ASN A 86 -5.07 -8.00 0.73
N GLN A 87 -4.47 -8.95 1.44
CA GLN A 87 -5.06 -10.25 1.74
C GLN A 87 -5.32 -10.39 3.24
N GLY A 88 -6.51 -10.88 3.60
CA GLY A 88 -6.91 -11.10 4.99
C GLY A 88 -8.04 -10.17 5.42
N SER A 89 -8.04 -9.66 6.65
CA SER A 89 -9.14 -8.81 7.13
C SER A 89 -8.71 -7.59 7.93
N LEU A 90 -9.48 -6.50 7.81
CA LEU A 90 -9.24 -5.23 8.51
C LEU A 90 -7.87 -4.61 8.20
N ASN A 91 -7.29 -4.91 7.03
CA ASN A 91 -6.03 -4.31 6.60
C ASN A 91 -6.29 -2.95 5.94
N ALA A 92 -5.36 -2.01 6.12
CA ALA A 92 -5.39 -0.69 5.50
C ALA A 92 -4.08 -0.42 4.73
N ALA A 93 -4.16 0.02 3.49
CA ALA A 93 -3.00 0.40 2.70
C ALA A 93 -3.22 1.78 2.06
N LEU A 94 -2.21 2.64 2.13
CA LEU A 94 -2.17 3.93 1.46
C LEU A 94 -0.85 4.08 0.71
N ALA A 95 -0.92 4.29 -0.60
CA ALA A 95 0.22 4.65 -1.43
C ALA A 95 0.01 6.06 -2.01
N VAL A 96 0.95 6.96 -1.76
CA VAL A 96 0.96 8.33 -2.29
C VAL A 96 2.26 8.56 -3.04
N GLN A 97 2.16 8.92 -4.33
CA GLN A 97 3.30 9.22 -5.18
C GLN A 97 3.13 10.59 -5.83
N VAL A 98 4.10 11.47 -5.63
CA VAL A 98 4.12 12.83 -6.19
C VAL A 98 5.41 13.06 -6.97
N GLY A 99 5.29 13.45 -8.24
CA GLY A 99 6.43 13.68 -9.13
C GLY A 99 6.37 12.75 -10.34
N GLY A 100 7.49 12.17 -10.76
CA GLY A 100 7.50 11.34 -11.97
C GLY A 100 8.32 10.08 -11.86
N LEU A 101 7.96 9.05 -12.63
CA LEU A 101 8.72 7.80 -12.72
C LEU A 101 8.90 7.11 -11.35
N ASN A 102 7.99 7.33 -10.40
CA ASN A 102 8.00 6.62 -9.12
C ASN A 102 7.28 5.28 -9.26
N SER A 103 7.75 4.26 -8.53
CA SER A 103 7.19 2.91 -8.50
C SER A 103 7.01 2.44 -7.07
N SER A 104 5.82 1.97 -6.71
CA SER A 104 5.53 1.45 -5.38
C SER A 104 4.75 0.15 -5.41
N PHE A 105 5.15 -0.79 -4.57
CA PHE A 105 4.40 -2.00 -4.26
C PHE A 105 4.12 -2.08 -2.76
N ILE A 106 2.87 -2.37 -2.40
CA ILE A 106 2.46 -2.70 -1.03
C ILE A 106 1.77 -4.05 -1.06
N GLY A 107 2.31 -5.02 -0.31
CA GLY A 107 1.70 -6.32 -0.07
C GLY A 107 1.40 -6.50 1.42
N ILE A 108 0.15 -6.73 1.79
CA ILE A 108 -0.25 -7.00 3.16
C ILE A 108 -0.92 -8.36 3.24
N ASN A 109 -0.48 -9.21 4.16
CA ASN A 109 -1.11 -10.47 4.49
C ASN A 109 -1.34 -10.60 6.00
N GLY A 110 -2.61 -10.77 6.40
CA GLY A 110 -3.01 -11.07 7.78
C GLY A 110 -4.15 -10.19 8.29
N HIS A 111 -4.13 -9.81 9.57
CA HIS A 111 -5.22 -9.07 10.20
C HIS A 111 -4.79 -7.75 10.83
N ARG A 112 -5.57 -6.69 10.60
CA ARG A 112 -5.39 -5.38 11.26
C ARG A 112 -4.00 -4.77 11.05
N ASN A 113 -3.45 -4.93 9.85
CA ASN A 113 -2.21 -4.26 9.47
C ASN A 113 -2.50 -2.93 8.77
N THR A 114 -1.62 -1.94 8.94
CA THR A 114 -1.72 -0.65 8.26
C THR A 114 -0.38 -0.33 7.60
N VAL A 115 -0.37 -0.06 6.30
CA VAL A 115 0.83 0.38 5.57
C VAL A 115 0.57 1.72 4.91
N GLY A 116 1.40 2.71 5.25
CA GLY A 116 1.43 4.01 4.59
C GLY A 116 2.75 4.19 3.84
N LEU A 117 2.67 4.56 2.58
CA LEU A 117 3.81 4.78 1.71
C LEU A 117 3.70 6.14 1.04
N TYR A 118 4.71 6.97 1.23
CA TYR A 118 4.81 8.29 0.62
C TYR A 118 6.11 8.39 -0.18
N GLN A 119 6.00 8.71 -1.47
CA GLN A 119 7.12 8.96 -2.36
C GLN A 119 6.97 10.33 -3.01
N GLN A 120 7.99 11.17 -2.87
CA GLN A 120 8.07 12.45 -3.57
C GLN A 120 9.35 12.53 -4.39
N GLY A 121 9.28 12.99 -5.64
CA GLY A 121 10.43 13.23 -6.49
C GLY A 121 10.41 12.38 -7.76
N VAL A 122 11.60 12.01 -8.25
CA VAL A 122 11.76 11.27 -9.50
C VAL A 122 12.49 9.95 -9.29
N TRP A 123 12.06 8.88 -9.96
CA TRP A 123 12.73 7.58 -9.96
C TRP A 123 12.77 6.86 -8.60
N ASN A 124 11.86 7.14 -7.68
CA ASN A 124 11.80 6.40 -6.43
C ASN A 124 11.16 5.03 -6.63
N GLN A 125 11.72 3.99 -6.02
CA GLN A 125 11.21 2.64 -6.00
C GLN A 125 11.02 2.20 -4.55
N SER A 126 9.86 1.63 -4.24
CA SER A 126 9.58 1.05 -2.93
C SER A 126 8.82 -0.25 -3.06
N SER A 127 9.21 -1.26 -2.30
CA SER A 127 8.45 -2.49 -2.12
C SER A 127 8.30 -2.73 -0.62
N VAL A 128 7.06 -2.78 -0.13
CA VAL A 128 6.75 -3.05 1.27
C VAL A 128 5.88 -4.28 1.35
N THR A 129 6.38 -5.32 2.01
CA THR A 129 5.62 -6.54 2.29
C THR A 129 5.46 -6.68 3.80
N VAL A 130 4.22 -6.88 4.25
CA VAL A 130 3.89 -7.08 5.66
C VAL A 130 3.13 -8.40 5.82
N THR A 131 3.66 -9.29 6.64
CA THR A 131 3.01 -10.56 6.99
C THR A 131 2.85 -10.65 8.50
N GLY A 132 1.62 -10.73 9.00
CA GLY A 132 1.37 -10.82 10.43
C GLY A 132 0.07 -10.16 10.85
N ASN A 133 -0.04 -9.81 12.12
CA ASN A 133 -1.21 -9.10 12.63
C ASN A 133 -0.78 -7.80 13.32
N ASP A 134 -1.72 -6.87 13.45
CA ASP A 134 -1.54 -5.67 14.26
C ASP A 134 -0.24 -4.89 13.96
N THR A 135 0.23 -4.90 12.71
CA THR A 135 1.47 -4.24 12.29
C THR A 135 1.19 -2.93 11.57
N ASP A 136 1.84 -1.85 12.01
CA ASP A 136 1.84 -0.53 11.39
C ASP A 136 3.18 -0.29 10.69
N VAL A 137 3.17 -0.01 9.40
CA VAL A 137 4.37 0.35 8.63
C VAL A 137 4.18 1.71 7.98
N SER A 138 5.14 2.61 8.16
CA SER A 138 5.20 3.89 7.47
C SER A 138 6.51 4.01 6.72
N VAL A 139 6.43 4.32 5.42
CA VAL A 139 7.57 4.57 4.56
C VAL A 139 7.45 5.97 3.99
N SER A 140 8.51 6.77 4.12
CA SER A 140 8.63 8.08 3.47
C SER A 140 9.93 8.15 2.66
N GLN A 141 9.81 8.46 1.37
CA GLN A 141 10.93 8.67 0.46
C GLN A 141 10.79 10.03 -0.22
N PHE A 142 11.92 10.72 -0.33
CA PHE A 142 12.04 11.98 -1.07
C PHE A 142 13.21 11.83 -2.05
N GLY A 143 13.11 12.38 -3.27
CA GLY A 143 13.86 11.94 -4.46
C GLY A 143 15.38 12.11 -4.47
N VAL A 144 16.11 11.95 -5.58
CA VAL A 144 15.86 11.20 -6.82
C VAL A 144 16.43 9.78 -6.63
N GLY A 145 15.84 8.77 -7.26
CA GLY A 145 16.46 7.44 -7.40
C GLY A 145 16.51 6.58 -6.14
N LYS A 146 15.68 6.85 -5.12
CA LYS A 146 15.67 6.04 -3.89
C LYS A 146 15.14 4.65 -4.20
N ARG A 147 15.74 3.63 -3.62
CA ARG A 147 15.20 2.26 -3.67
C ARG A 147 15.06 1.75 -2.25
N LEU A 148 13.86 1.27 -1.91
CA LEU A 148 13.57 0.61 -0.65
C LEU A 148 12.92 -0.74 -0.92
N ALA A 149 13.43 -1.80 -0.30
CA ALA A 149 12.73 -3.05 -0.13
C ALA A 149 12.59 -3.32 1.37
N LEU A 150 11.36 -3.33 1.88
CA LEU A 150 11.06 -3.55 3.29
C LEU A 150 10.19 -4.79 3.42
N ASN A 151 10.68 -5.78 4.15
CA ASN A 151 9.90 -6.95 4.54
C ASN A 151 9.67 -6.93 6.05
N VAL A 152 8.42 -6.87 6.47
CA VAL A 152 8.03 -6.89 7.88
C VAL A 152 7.28 -8.18 8.18
N SER A 153 7.79 -8.98 9.10
CA SER A 153 7.13 -10.20 9.56
C SER A 153 6.85 -10.15 11.05
N ASP A 154 5.56 -10.26 11.39
CA ASP A 154 5.10 -10.45 12.77
C ASP A 154 4.46 -11.83 12.88
N GLN A 155 5.17 -12.78 13.48
CA GLN A 155 4.70 -14.14 13.72
C GLN A 155 4.51 -14.33 15.23
N MET A 156 3.44 -13.77 15.79
CA MET A 156 3.04 -14.15 17.15
C MET A 156 2.47 -15.58 17.12
N VAL A 157 3.25 -16.55 17.61
CA VAL A 157 2.71 -17.81 18.12
C VAL A 157 1.84 -17.46 19.32
N ARG A 158 0.54 -17.73 19.25
CA ARG A 158 -0.29 -17.78 20.46
C ARG A 158 0.25 -18.92 21.30
N SER A 159 1.02 -18.61 22.33
CA SER A 159 1.40 -19.60 23.34
C SER A 159 0.12 -20.29 23.85
N SER A 160 0.00 -21.59 23.56
CA SER A 160 -0.94 -22.50 24.19
C SER A 160 -0.26 -23.33 25.28
N SER A 161 0.66 -22.74 26.03
CA SER A 161 1.14 -23.32 27.28
C SER A 161 1.39 -22.20 28.29
N SER A 162 0.60 -22.19 29.37
CA SER A 162 0.81 -21.30 30.51
C SER A 162 2.26 -21.39 31.01
N PRO A 163 2.94 -20.25 31.19
CA PRO A 163 3.92 -20.13 32.25
C PRO A 163 3.44 -19.03 33.19
N THR A 164 3.18 -19.41 34.43
CA THR A 164 3.08 -18.50 35.56
C THR A 164 4.36 -17.67 35.64
N THR A 165 4.30 -16.42 35.16
CA THR A 165 5.12 -15.28 35.59
C THR A 165 4.68 -14.06 34.77
N ASN A 166 4.59 -12.91 35.44
CA ASN A 166 4.09 -11.65 34.90
C ASN A 166 4.87 -11.17 33.66
N SER A 167 4.53 -11.67 32.48
CA SER A 167 4.91 -11.07 31.20
C SER A 167 3.64 -10.60 30.52
N ARG A 168 3.37 -9.31 30.70
CA ARG A 168 2.31 -8.58 30.02
C ARG A 168 2.45 -8.86 28.52
N SER A 169 1.55 -9.66 27.96
CA SER A 169 1.39 -9.83 26.51
C SER A 169 1.50 -8.43 25.87
N PRO A 170 2.38 -8.19 24.89
CA PRO A 170 2.49 -6.88 24.30
C PRO A 170 1.19 -6.61 23.54
N THR A 171 0.23 -5.97 24.20
CA THR A 171 -1.05 -5.52 23.63
C THR A 171 -0.85 -4.33 22.67
N GLY A 172 0.38 -4.11 22.19
CA GLY A 172 0.78 -2.99 21.36
C GLY A 172 1.03 -3.43 19.94
N ARG A 173 0.52 -2.65 18.98
CA ARG A 173 0.78 -2.84 17.55
C ARG A 173 2.28 -2.79 17.26
N PHE A 174 2.76 -3.65 16.36
CA PHE A 174 4.14 -3.62 15.92
C PHE A 174 4.34 -2.48 14.93
N LYS A 175 5.14 -1.45 15.28
CA LYS A 175 5.32 -0.27 14.44
C LYS A 175 6.70 -0.23 13.78
N VAL A 176 6.73 0.05 12.50
CA VAL A 176 7.93 0.19 11.69
C VAL A 176 7.85 1.51 10.93
N GLY A 177 8.89 2.35 11.07
CA GLY A 177 9.02 3.59 10.32
C GLY A 177 10.33 3.58 9.53
N VAL A 178 10.26 3.83 8.23
CA VAL A 178 11.44 4.01 7.38
C VAL A 178 11.34 5.37 6.70
N ILE A 179 12.36 6.21 6.91
CA ILE A 179 12.48 7.52 6.26
C ILE A 179 13.81 7.54 5.53
N GLN A 180 13.76 7.61 4.20
CA GLN A 180 14.97 7.63 3.36
C GLN A 180 15.32 9.07 2.98
N GLY A 181 16.41 9.57 3.56
CA GLY A 181 16.93 10.93 3.35
C GLY A 181 17.84 11.07 2.12
N ARG A 182 18.84 11.96 2.20
CA ARG A 182 19.68 12.39 1.05
C ARG A 182 20.40 11.28 0.29
N SER A 183 20.70 10.13 0.90
CA SER A 183 21.40 9.01 0.24
C SER A 183 20.54 8.33 -0.82
N SER A 184 21.04 8.22 -2.07
CA SER A 184 20.40 7.48 -3.17
C SER A 184 20.67 5.97 -3.14
N ALA A 185 21.41 5.48 -2.14
CA ALA A 185 21.72 4.07 -2.02
C ALA A 185 20.44 3.24 -1.84
N PRO A 186 20.33 2.08 -2.50
CA PRO A 186 19.25 1.14 -2.22
C PRO A 186 19.34 0.69 -0.77
N ALA A 187 18.19 0.63 -0.11
CA ALA A 187 18.06 0.15 1.24
C ALA A 187 17.15 -1.07 1.23
N SER A 188 17.65 -2.19 1.74
CA SER A 188 16.86 -3.40 1.95
C SER A 188 16.81 -3.62 3.45
N TYR A 189 15.63 -3.87 4.00
CA TYR A 189 15.49 -4.17 5.41
C TYR A 189 14.50 -5.32 5.58
N SER A 190 14.85 -6.28 6.42
CA SER A 190 13.90 -7.18 7.03
C SER A 190 13.76 -6.83 8.50
N ILE A 191 12.53 -6.63 8.95
CA ILE A 191 12.23 -6.31 10.35
C ILE A 191 11.26 -7.37 10.84
N ALA A 192 11.69 -8.16 11.80
CA ALA A 192 10.89 -9.24 12.37
C ALA A 192 10.77 -9.07 13.87
N ARG A 193 9.63 -9.52 14.42
CA ARG A 193 9.50 -9.78 15.85
C ARG A 193 9.78 -11.26 16.11
N ALA A 194 10.78 -11.54 16.93
CA ALA A 194 11.12 -12.90 17.34
C ALA A 194 10.11 -13.45 18.38
N PRO A 195 10.06 -14.78 18.58
CA PRO A 195 9.12 -15.40 19.52
C PRO A 195 9.28 -14.94 20.98
N ASP A 196 10.47 -14.49 21.36
CA ASP A 196 10.78 -13.90 22.68
C ASP A 196 10.35 -12.44 22.80
N GLY A 197 9.76 -11.86 21.75
CA GLY A 197 9.32 -10.47 21.68
C GLY A 197 10.41 -9.48 21.25
N SER A 198 11.64 -9.92 21.04
CA SER A 198 12.74 -9.07 20.56
C SER A 198 12.52 -8.64 19.10
N ILE A 199 13.11 -7.51 18.72
CA ILE A 199 13.03 -6.98 17.35
C ILE A 199 14.35 -7.29 16.65
N VAL A 200 14.26 -7.97 15.52
CA VAL A 200 15.40 -8.28 14.65
C VAL A 200 15.32 -7.37 13.42
N ILE A 201 16.40 -6.65 13.14
CA ILE A 201 16.54 -5.78 11.96
C ILE A 201 17.75 -6.27 11.17
N ASN A 202 17.53 -6.77 9.94
CA ASN A 202 18.62 -7.13 9.04
C ASN A 202 18.62 -6.18 7.82
N PRO A 203 19.73 -5.43 7.59
CA PRO A 203 19.94 -4.65 6.38
C PRO A 203 20.32 -5.50 5.15
#